data_AF-E3K4W6-F1
#
_entry.id   AF-E3K4W6-F1
#
_cell.length_a   1.000
_cell.length_b   1.000
_cell.length_c   1.000
_cell.angle_alpha   90.00
_cell.angle_beta   90.00
_cell.angle_gamma   90.00
#
_symmetry.space_group_name_H-M   'P 1'
#
loop_
_entity.id
_entity.type
_entity.pdbx_description
1 polymer ?
#
loop_
_entity_poly.entity_id
_entity_poly.type
_entity_poly.pdbx_seq_one_letter_code
_entity_poly.pdbx_strand_id
1 'polypeptide(L)'
;MGSEPINYRLVFSKFRENYGPVIFTHYVLAPLGIIVLLIFSYLTDLLIDLLPFTFPSQAIAMIFLFILLIVLHRFSPHFLFHHVHSFLHPAAEFLLACMGLFFTSSFILIPRRDVMPGKEIGLIAALFLPSLIITWVGTVMIVKAMAYVWPQAKVDEPEEDNNADVLESDSESGESSKRNRSRNNSQASIGSQVSHHHHRHHHHHHSDDSVLASVEAGQSVAHPAPPLTSSPRSPNSLIELHSPGDPPPPTEKNPQLTLDNNLTLCATEVVEEEKEKPSDPEKKGWHDSLGRCTRSLAKMKKKLKVERPNEDSTMTGEERLARRLEVWFDPAVYLLVLLIGIPLFFTPGGERRTMPLFTGVVALAWLFSRRFVSAPFQKVFHPILVTSFITVFVVWGFGAIKGLTLTQALNHYSTGAQYLILFRRSEGWDGSSPSAGDLLSSLLVGGIVALAFPMFRYRADLYNNFFRLFVVVMPNCAVSLLFWPWVASKMGMAGDRAITFAARFMSTPFGIQFIVATGGDNSLVVVLICITGIFAVIVRDPLFKLCRTRTTPGSDEYFTIGCTIGIIAAAIGTSSLMSSHSRAAATSTVTFVVYGLALLALVAVPAIANFVGTLAGL
;
A
#
# COMPACT_ATOMS: atom_id res chain seq x y z
N MET A 1 -51.37 -14.13 12.65
CA MET A 1 -51.02 -12.69 12.69
C MET A 1 -50.16 -12.41 11.47
N GLY A 2 -50.72 -11.72 10.47
CA GLY A 2 -50.03 -11.41 9.23
C GLY A 2 -48.98 -10.33 9.46
N SER A 3 -47.77 -10.55 8.98
CA SER A 3 -46.73 -9.53 8.90
C SER A 3 -47.24 -8.35 8.09
N GLU A 4 -47.16 -7.13 8.61
CA GLU A 4 -47.45 -5.92 7.85
C GLU A 4 -46.63 -5.90 6.53
N PRO A 5 -47.20 -5.38 5.43
CA PRO A 5 -46.50 -5.33 4.16
C PRO A 5 -45.31 -4.36 4.22
N ILE A 6 -44.12 -4.86 3.90
CA ILE A 6 -42.86 -4.08 3.90
C ILE A 6 -43.00 -2.88 2.97
N ASN A 7 -42.73 -1.67 3.49
CA ASN A 7 -42.74 -0.46 2.69
C ASN A 7 -41.39 -0.25 1.97
N TYR A 8 -41.28 -0.72 0.73
CA TYR A 8 -40.05 -0.61 -0.07
C TYR A 8 -39.59 0.83 -0.33
N ARG A 9 -40.49 1.82 -0.35
CA ARG A 9 -40.09 3.24 -0.49
C ARG A 9 -39.34 3.71 0.74
N LEU A 10 -39.78 3.29 1.93
CA LEU A 10 -39.10 3.60 3.18
C LEU A 10 -37.74 2.90 3.25
N VAL A 11 -37.66 1.64 2.82
CA VAL A 11 -36.39 0.89 2.73
C VAL A 11 -35.39 1.61 1.82
N PHE A 12 -35.83 2.03 0.62
CA PHE A 12 -34.96 2.74 -0.32
C PHE A 12 -34.55 4.12 0.20
N SER A 13 -35.47 4.85 0.85
CA SER A 13 -35.15 6.13 1.49
C SER A 13 -34.07 5.97 2.56
N LYS A 14 -34.23 5.00 3.46
CA LYS A 14 -33.25 4.68 4.51
C LYS A 14 -31.91 4.25 3.92
N PHE A 15 -31.93 3.37 2.91
CA PHE A 15 -30.71 2.96 2.21
C PHE A 15 -29.98 4.16 1.56
N ARG A 16 -30.72 5.05 0.90
CA ARG A 16 -30.14 6.23 0.25
C ARG A 16 -29.56 7.23 1.27
N GLU A 17 -30.25 7.43 2.38
CA GLU A 17 -29.81 8.33 3.44
C GLU A 17 -28.57 7.80 4.15
N ASN A 18 -28.53 6.51 4.48
CA ASN A 18 -27.44 5.90 5.22
C ASN A 18 -26.23 5.55 4.34
N TYR A 19 -26.47 4.98 3.15
CA TYR A 19 -25.43 4.39 2.30
C TYR A 19 -25.18 5.16 1.01
N GLY A 20 -26.06 6.08 0.61
CA GLY A 20 -25.87 6.94 -0.55
C GLY A 20 -24.56 7.75 -0.52
N PRO A 21 -24.19 8.41 0.59
CA PRO A 21 -22.91 9.13 0.71
C PRO A 21 -21.69 8.22 0.58
N VAL A 22 -21.79 6.98 1.10
CA VAL A 22 -20.74 5.95 1.00
C VAL A 22 -20.57 5.53 -0.46
N ILE A 23 -21.68 5.25 -1.17
CA ILE A 23 -21.66 4.93 -2.61
C ILE A 23 -21.02 6.08 -3.40
N PHE A 24 -21.43 7.33 -3.17
CA PHE A 24 -20.87 8.47 -3.89
C PHE A 24 -19.36 8.61 -3.66
N THR A 25 -18.94 8.51 -2.41
CA THR A 25 -17.52 8.61 -2.02
C THR A 25 -16.68 7.52 -2.70
N HIS A 26 -17.13 6.26 -2.70
CA HIS A 26 -16.32 5.16 -3.22
C HIS A 26 -16.47 4.87 -4.72
N TYR A 27 -17.62 5.17 -5.34
CA TYR A 27 -17.85 4.91 -6.77
C TYR A 27 -17.68 6.14 -7.65
N VAL A 28 -17.62 7.35 -7.08
CA VAL A 28 -17.39 8.60 -7.83
C VAL A 28 -16.10 9.27 -7.39
N LEU A 29 -15.99 9.63 -6.11
CA LEU A 29 -14.88 10.45 -5.62
C LEU A 29 -13.56 9.66 -5.59
N ALA A 30 -13.59 8.40 -5.12
CA ALA A 30 -12.39 7.56 -5.09
C ALA A 30 -11.81 7.29 -6.49
N PRO A 31 -12.56 6.84 -7.53
CA PRO A 31 -12.03 6.68 -8.87
C PRO A 31 -11.45 7.97 -9.46
N LEU A 32 -12.11 9.10 -9.21
CA LEU A 32 -11.64 10.41 -9.67
C LEU A 32 -10.30 10.79 -9.00
N GLY A 33 -10.18 10.59 -7.69
CA GLY A 33 -8.92 10.81 -6.97
C GLY A 33 -7.81 9.82 -7.39
N ILE A 34 -8.15 8.55 -7.67
CA ILE A 34 -7.21 7.56 -8.20
C ILE A 34 -6.66 8.03 -9.55
N ILE A 35 -7.51 8.53 -10.45
CA ILE A 35 -7.07 9.09 -11.74
C ILE A 35 -6.08 10.24 -11.51
N VAL A 36 -6.33 11.13 -10.55
CA VAL A 36 -5.39 12.22 -10.22
C VAL A 36 -4.05 11.68 -9.72
N LEU A 37 -4.06 10.67 -8.84
CA LEU A 37 -2.81 10.04 -8.36
C LEU A 37 -2.03 9.34 -9.47
N LEU A 38 -2.73 8.68 -10.41
CA LEU A 38 -2.10 8.03 -11.56
C LEU A 38 -1.56 9.05 -12.57
N ILE A 39 -2.28 10.14 -12.84
CA ILE A 39 -1.78 11.24 -13.67
C ILE A 39 -0.54 11.85 -13.03
N PHE A 40 -0.56 12.07 -11.72
CA PHE A 40 0.60 12.59 -11.00
C PHE A 40 1.82 11.64 -11.10
N SER A 41 1.60 10.33 -10.99
CA SER A 41 2.64 9.32 -11.22
C SER A 41 3.16 9.36 -12.66
N TYR A 42 2.27 9.43 -13.65
CA TYR A 42 2.63 9.54 -15.07
C TYR A 42 3.43 10.81 -15.38
N LEU A 43 3.07 11.95 -14.79
CA LEU A 43 3.84 13.20 -14.93
C LEU A 43 5.24 13.09 -14.32
N THR A 44 5.36 12.36 -13.20
CA THR A 44 6.65 12.10 -12.57
C THR A 44 7.52 11.19 -13.43
N ASP A 45 6.90 10.18 -14.05
CA ASP A 45 7.54 9.29 -15.01
C ASP A 45 8.12 10.06 -16.21
N LEU A 46 7.32 10.94 -16.83
CA LEU A 46 7.77 11.83 -17.90
C LEU A 46 8.93 12.74 -17.49
N LEU A 47 8.97 13.17 -16.22
CA LEU A 47 10.06 14.00 -15.70
C LEU A 47 11.34 13.17 -15.50
N ILE A 48 11.21 11.90 -15.11
CA ILE A 48 12.35 11.00 -14.90
C ILE A 48 12.99 10.62 -16.22
N ASP A 49 12.23 10.47 -17.31
CA ASP A 49 12.81 10.22 -18.63
C ASP A 49 13.74 11.34 -19.12
N LEU A 50 13.61 12.55 -18.57
CA LEU A 50 14.51 13.66 -18.87
C LEU A 50 15.84 13.55 -18.11
N LEU A 51 15.92 12.66 -17.12
CA LEU A 51 17.10 12.45 -16.28
C LEU A 51 17.95 11.30 -16.86
N PRO A 52 19.28 11.33 -16.68
CA PRO A 52 20.19 10.32 -17.23
C PRO A 52 20.16 8.98 -16.47
N PHE A 53 19.22 8.78 -15.55
CA PHE A 53 19.14 7.60 -14.69
C PHE A 53 17.78 6.93 -14.77
N THR A 54 17.76 5.60 -14.70
CA THR A 54 16.54 4.79 -14.66
C THR A 54 16.17 4.52 -13.21
N PHE A 55 15.08 5.12 -12.74
CA PHE A 55 14.58 4.94 -11.38
C PHE A 55 13.08 4.66 -11.38
N PRO A 56 12.53 3.86 -10.45
CA PRO A 56 11.10 3.61 -10.37
C PRO A 56 10.31 4.90 -10.14
N SER A 57 9.54 5.32 -11.14
CA SER A 57 8.83 6.60 -11.13
C SER A 57 7.79 6.71 -10.02
N GLN A 58 7.07 5.64 -9.73
CA GLN A 58 6.10 5.58 -8.64
C GLN A 58 6.68 5.82 -7.23
N ALA A 59 7.92 5.40 -6.98
CA ALA A 59 8.57 5.63 -5.69
C ALA A 59 8.95 7.11 -5.53
N ILE A 60 9.47 7.70 -6.61
CA ILE A 60 9.78 9.13 -6.66
C ILE A 60 8.50 9.95 -6.56
N ALA A 61 7.43 9.54 -7.24
CA ALA A 61 6.11 10.18 -7.16
C ALA A 61 5.60 10.19 -5.71
N MET A 62 5.66 9.06 -5.00
CA MET A 62 5.29 9.01 -3.58
C MET A 62 6.09 10.01 -2.73
N ILE A 63 7.42 10.09 -2.92
CA ILE A 63 8.28 11.05 -2.18
C ILE A 63 7.95 12.50 -2.57
N PHE A 64 7.75 12.78 -3.86
CA PHE A 64 7.39 14.10 -4.35
C PHE A 64 6.05 14.53 -3.78
N LEU A 65 5.03 13.65 -3.79
CA LEU A 65 3.72 13.94 -3.22
C LEU A 65 3.83 14.21 -1.71
N PHE A 66 4.64 13.45 -0.98
CA PHE A 66 4.92 13.70 0.43
C PHE A 66 5.53 15.09 0.67
N ILE A 67 6.55 15.48 -0.12
CA ILE A 67 7.16 16.81 -0.04
C ILE A 67 6.15 17.90 -0.42
N LEU A 68 5.36 17.68 -1.47
CA LEU A 68 4.31 18.60 -1.91
C LEU A 68 3.28 18.83 -0.80
N LEU A 69 2.85 17.78 -0.10
CA LEU A 69 1.96 17.90 1.05
C LEU A 69 2.60 18.69 2.20
N ILE A 70 3.89 18.50 2.49
CA ILE A 70 4.62 19.29 3.49
C ILE A 70 4.68 20.77 3.11
N VAL A 71 5.01 21.06 1.85
CA VAL A 71 5.10 22.42 1.32
C VAL A 71 3.74 23.09 1.37
N LEU A 72 2.70 22.39 0.90
CA LEU A 72 1.34 22.92 0.89
C LEU A 72 0.80 23.14 2.31
N HIS A 73 1.11 22.25 3.26
CA HIS A 73 0.81 22.46 4.68
C HIS A 73 1.50 23.70 5.24
N ARG A 74 2.72 24.02 4.78
CA ARG A 74 3.44 25.22 5.24
C ARG A 74 2.82 26.51 4.69
N PHE A 75 2.34 26.51 3.45
CA PHE A 75 1.84 27.72 2.79
C PHE A 75 0.34 27.95 3.01
N SER A 76 -0.47 26.89 2.96
CA SER A 76 -1.92 26.97 3.10
C SER A 76 -2.47 25.69 3.72
N PRO A 77 -2.46 25.57 5.07
CA PRO A 77 -3.07 24.44 5.77
C PRO A 77 -4.56 24.31 5.39
N HIS A 78 -5.29 25.43 5.35
CA HIS A 78 -6.72 25.43 5.07
C HIS A 78 -7.04 24.87 3.67
N PHE A 79 -6.29 25.27 2.64
CA PHE A 79 -6.48 24.74 1.28
C PHE A 79 -6.15 23.24 1.19
N LEU A 80 -5.06 22.81 1.85
CA LEU A 80 -4.66 21.40 1.89
C LEU A 80 -5.79 20.54 2.43
N PHE A 81 -6.33 20.88 3.60
CA PHE A 81 -7.32 20.02 4.26
C PHE A 81 -8.69 20.09 3.57
N HIS A 82 -9.12 21.29 3.15
CA HIS A 82 -10.44 21.45 2.56
C HIS A 82 -10.55 20.90 1.14
N HIS A 83 -9.51 21.08 0.31
CA HIS A 83 -9.58 20.70 -1.10
C HIS A 83 -8.79 19.43 -1.38
N VAL A 84 -7.48 19.43 -1.10
CA VAL A 84 -6.59 18.34 -1.52
C VAL A 84 -6.85 17.07 -0.71
N HIS A 85 -6.93 17.19 0.61
CA HIS A 85 -7.18 16.06 1.50
C HIS A 85 -8.61 15.55 1.33
N SER A 86 -9.63 16.41 1.40
CA SER A 86 -11.03 15.98 1.21
C SER A 86 -11.25 15.23 -0.11
N PHE A 87 -10.60 15.68 -1.19
CA PHE A 87 -10.74 15.06 -2.50
C PHE A 87 -9.91 13.77 -2.68
N LEU A 88 -8.65 13.76 -2.25
CA LEU A 88 -7.75 12.62 -2.47
C LEU A 88 -7.84 11.57 -1.35
N HIS A 89 -8.31 11.91 -0.17
CA HIS A 89 -8.39 10.98 0.97
C HIS A 89 -9.25 9.75 0.63
N PRO A 90 -10.45 9.86 0.04
CA PRO A 90 -11.23 8.68 -0.35
C PRO A 90 -10.51 7.74 -1.30
N ALA A 91 -9.74 8.30 -2.24
CA ALA A 91 -8.93 7.53 -3.17
C ALA A 91 -7.76 6.84 -2.46
N ALA A 92 -7.03 7.57 -1.62
CA ALA A 92 -5.91 7.04 -0.85
C ALA A 92 -6.39 5.92 0.08
N GLU A 93 -7.47 6.13 0.82
CA GLU A 93 -8.07 5.16 1.72
C GLU A 93 -8.51 3.89 0.98
N PHE A 94 -9.21 4.04 -0.15
CA PHE A 94 -9.60 2.90 -0.99
C PHE A 94 -8.38 2.11 -1.47
N LEU A 95 -7.38 2.79 -2.02
CA LEU A 95 -6.19 2.17 -2.59
C LEU A 95 -5.38 1.42 -1.52
N LEU A 96 -5.21 2.03 -0.35
CA LEU A 96 -4.47 1.48 0.76
C LEU A 96 -5.22 0.30 1.41
N ALA A 97 -6.55 0.38 1.53
CA ALA A 97 -7.37 -0.72 2.03
C ALA A 97 -7.45 -1.91 1.07
N CYS A 98 -7.43 -1.64 -0.25
CA CYS A 98 -7.46 -2.67 -1.30
C CYS A 98 -6.07 -3.12 -1.75
N MET A 99 -5.00 -2.65 -1.12
CA MET A 99 -3.64 -2.90 -1.58
C MET A 99 -3.32 -4.41 -1.69
N GLY A 100 -3.82 -5.22 -0.76
CA GLY A 100 -3.71 -6.69 -0.81
C GLY A 100 -4.39 -7.31 -2.05
N LEU A 101 -5.54 -6.79 -2.49
CA LEU A 101 -6.23 -7.22 -3.70
C LEU A 101 -5.37 -6.97 -4.94
N PHE A 102 -4.72 -5.81 -5.03
CA PHE A 102 -3.91 -5.44 -6.20
C PHE A 102 -2.69 -6.35 -6.37
N PHE A 103 -2.13 -6.87 -5.26
CA PHE A 103 -1.05 -7.85 -5.30
C PHE A 103 -1.44 -9.23 -5.83
N THR A 104 -2.73 -9.57 -5.91
CA THR A 104 -3.18 -10.88 -6.44
C THR A 104 -2.74 -11.12 -7.88
N SER A 105 -2.61 -10.06 -8.69
CA SER A 105 -2.19 -10.15 -10.09
C SER A 105 -0.85 -10.91 -10.26
N SER A 106 0.13 -10.60 -9.42
CA SER A 106 1.46 -11.25 -9.43
C SER A 106 1.39 -12.76 -9.18
N PHE A 107 0.44 -13.21 -8.35
CA PHE A 107 0.24 -14.62 -8.03
C PHE A 107 -0.54 -15.36 -9.10
N ILE A 108 -1.53 -14.69 -9.71
CA ILE A 108 -2.32 -15.23 -10.82
C ILE A 108 -1.42 -15.52 -12.03
N LEU A 109 -0.37 -14.72 -12.23
CA LEU A 109 0.59 -14.86 -13.33
C LEU A 109 1.72 -15.87 -13.07
N ILE A 110 1.79 -16.51 -11.90
CA ILE A 110 2.84 -17.51 -11.60
C ILE A 110 2.85 -18.67 -12.60
N PRO A 111 1.71 -19.30 -12.95
CA PRO A 111 1.70 -20.44 -13.86
C PRO A 111 2.08 -20.09 -15.32
N ARG A 112 2.20 -18.80 -15.63
CA ARG A 112 2.59 -18.31 -16.96
C ARG A 112 4.11 -18.42 -17.19
N ARG A 113 4.90 -18.57 -16.12
CA ARG A 113 6.37 -18.54 -16.15
C ARG A 113 6.93 -19.90 -16.55
N ASP A 114 8.14 -19.89 -17.09
CA ASP A 114 8.81 -21.12 -17.52
C ASP A 114 8.99 -22.11 -16.36
N VAL A 115 8.79 -23.40 -16.67
CA VAL A 115 8.86 -24.46 -15.67
C VAL A 115 10.31 -24.68 -15.27
N MET A 116 10.65 -24.31 -14.04
CA MET A 116 11.98 -24.53 -13.48
C MET A 116 12.21 -26.02 -13.13
N PRO A 117 13.42 -26.55 -13.36
CA PRO A 117 13.83 -27.85 -12.83
C PRO A 117 13.54 -27.99 -11.33
N GLY A 118 12.93 -29.12 -10.92
CA GLY A 118 12.51 -29.34 -9.53
C GLY A 118 13.64 -29.24 -8.50
N LYS A 119 14.88 -29.57 -8.89
CA LYS A 119 16.08 -29.40 -8.04
C LYS A 119 16.29 -27.93 -7.66
N GLU A 120 16.12 -27.01 -8.61
CA GLU A 120 16.35 -25.59 -8.40
C GLU A 120 15.24 -24.97 -7.55
N ILE A 121 14.00 -25.40 -7.76
CA ILE A 121 12.86 -25.04 -6.89
C ILE A 121 13.14 -25.49 -5.45
N GLY A 122 13.65 -26.71 -5.27
CA GLY A 122 14.03 -27.24 -3.96
C GLY A 122 15.11 -26.40 -3.27
N LEU A 123 16.14 -25.95 -3.99
CA LEU A 123 17.19 -25.06 -3.45
C LEU A 123 16.65 -23.69 -3.07
N ILE A 124 15.82 -23.09 -3.93
CA ILE A 124 15.14 -21.82 -3.65
C ILE A 124 14.31 -21.94 -2.37
N ALA A 125 13.49 -22.99 -2.25
CA ALA A 125 12.66 -23.23 -1.08
C ALA A 125 13.50 -23.49 0.19
N ALA A 126 14.61 -24.22 0.07
CA ALA A 126 15.51 -24.51 1.18
C ALA A 126 16.19 -23.24 1.73
N LEU A 127 16.54 -22.28 0.87
CA LEU A 127 17.12 -21.01 1.31
C LEU A 127 16.06 -20.01 1.78
N PHE A 128 14.85 -20.07 1.24
CA PHE A 128 13.78 -19.11 1.49
C PHE A 128 13.46 -18.94 2.98
N LEU A 129 13.13 -20.03 3.69
CA LEU A 129 12.66 -19.93 5.08
C LEU A 129 13.79 -19.56 6.06
N PRO A 130 14.98 -20.19 6.04
CA PRO A 130 16.09 -19.79 6.89
C PRO A 130 16.49 -18.34 6.67
N SER A 131 16.53 -17.91 5.41
CA SER A 131 16.93 -16.54 5.10
C SER A 131 15.90 -15.50 5.58
N LEU A 132 14.60 -15.83 5.54
CA LEU A 132 13.56 -15.01 6.15
C LEU A 132 13.75 -14.89 7.67
N ILE A 133 13.92 -16.02 8.37
CA ILE A 133 14.04 -16.05 9.84
C ILE A 133 15.30 -15.32 10.29
N ILE A 134 16.44 -15.56 9.65
CA ILE A 134 17.72 -14.94 9.99
C ILE A 134 17.65 -13.43 9.80
N THR A 135 17.12 -12.94 8.67
CA THR A 135 16.97 -11.49 8.47
C THR A 135 15.95 -10.88 9.43
N TRP A 136 14.87 -11.60 9.76
CA TRP A 136 13.89 -11.13 10.76
C TRP A 136 14.52 -10.93 12.12
N VAL A 137 15.17 -11.97 12.65
CA VAL A 137 15.84 -11.91 13.95
C VAL A 137 16.95 -10.87 13.91
N GLY A 138 17.77 -10.86 12.85
CA GLY A 138 18.84 -9.89 12.66
C GLY A 138 18.34 -8.45 12.68
N THR A 139 17.27 -8.14 11.95
CA THR A 139 16.68 -6.79 11.91
C THR A 139 16.17 -6.37 13.28
N VAL A 140 15.41 -7.23 13.96
CA VAL A 140 14.90 -6.92 15.30
C VAL A 140 16.05 -6.72 16.29
N MET A 141 17.09 -7.56 16.23
CA MET A 141 18.26 -7.42 17.10
C MET A 141 19.04 -6.14 16.83
N ILE A 142 19.19 -5.72 15.57
CA ILE A 142 19.81 -4.43 15.20
C ILE A 142 19.00 -3.27 15.80
N VAL A 143 17.67 -3.28 15.65
CA VAL A 143 16.81 -2.23 16.21
C VAL A 143 16.92 -2.19 17.74
N LYS A 144 16.87 -3.34 18.41
CA LYS A 144 16.98 -3.41 19.88
C LYS A 144 18.35 -2.99 20.39
N ALA A 145 19.42 -3.39 19.71
CA ALA A 145 20.78 -2.98 20.04
C ALA A 145 20.95 -1.45 19.86
N MET A 146 20.40 -0.90 18.77
CA MET A 146 20.38 0.54 18.56
C MET A 146 19.56 1.26 19.65
N ALA A 147 18.40 0.72 20.04
CA ALA A 147 17.56 1.30 21.08
C ALA A 147 18.23 1.30 22.47
N TYR A 148 19.18 0.38 22.71
CA TYR A 148 20.00 0.38 23.93
C TYR A 148 20.99 1.55 23.95
N VAL A 149 21.64 1.83 22.82
CA VAL A 149 22.64 2.92 22.69
C VAL A 149 21.98 4.29 22.53
N TRP A 150 20.85 4.32 21.83
CA TRP A 150 20.13 5.52 21.46
C TRP A 150 18.64 5.29 21.78
N PRO A 151 18.22 5.46 23.05
CA PRO A 151 16.84 5.20 23.47
C PRO A 151 15.84 6.06 22.71
N GLN A 152 14.70 5.49 22.35
CA GLN A 152 13.61 6.26 21.75
C GLN A 152 13.02 7.18 22.81
N ALA A 153 12.82 8.45 22.45
CA ALA A 153 11.96 9.31 23.25
C ALA A 153 10.58 8.63 23.32
N LYS A 154 9.99 8.56 24.50
CA LYS A 154 8.56 8.32 24.63
C LYS A 154 7.91 9.54 24.02
N VAL A 155 7.64 9.46 22.72
CA VAL A 155 6.73 10.40 22.10
C VAL A 155 5.39 9.95 22.64
N ASP A 156 4.79 10.80 23.48
CA ASP A 156 3.38 10.68 23.87
C ASP A 156 2.54 10.39 22.63
N GLU A 157 1.39 9.75 22.78
CA GLU A 157 0.47 9.51 21.65
C GLU A 157 0.48 10.74 20.75
N PRO A 158 0.73 10.58 19.43
CA PRO A 158 0.89 11.72 18.56
C PRO A 158 -0.26 12.66 18.88
N GLU A 159 0.04 13.85 19.41
CA GLU A 159 -0.99 14.84 19.74
C GLU A 159 -1.84 14.93 18.48
N GLU A 160 -3.03 14.32 18.51
CA GLU A 160 -4.04 14.58 17.49
C GLU A 160 -4.26 16.10 17.44
N ASP A 161 -4.04 16.77 18.58
CA ASP A 161 -4.00 18.22 18.82
C ASP A 161 -3.00 19.06 17.99
N ASN A 162 -1.99 18.49 17.31
CA ASN A 162 -1.08 19.31 16.48
C ASN A 162 -1.08 18.95 14.99
N ASN A 163 -1.84 17.93 14.58
CA ASN A 163 -1.98 17.55 13.16
C ASN A 163 -3.43 17.26 12.71
N ALA A 164 -4.41 17.27 13.62
CA ALA A 164 -5.84 17.10 13.34
C ALA A 164 -6.74 18.17 14.00
N ASP A 165 -6.21 19.04 14.86
CA ASP A 165 -6.96 20.07 15.60
C ASP A 165 -7.34 21.35 14.81
N VAL A 166 -7.57 21.18 13.51
CA VAL A 166 -8.36 22.13 12.69
C VAL A 166 -9.66 21.46 12.25
N LEU A 167 -10.14 20.48 13.01
CA LEU A 167 -11.42 19.81 12.76
C LEU A 167 -12.53 20.14 13.77
N GLU A 168 -12.24 20.93 14.82
CA GLU A 168 -13.27 21.55 15.67
C GLU A 168 -12.91 22.97 16.09
N SER A 169 -12.85 23.93 15.15
CA SER A 169 -12.99 25.34 15.52
C SER A 169 -13.57 26.19 14.40
N ASP A 170 -14.77 25.81 13.96
CA ASP A 170 -15.69 26.79 13.33
C ASP A 170 -17.12 26.45 13.69
N SER A 171 -17.45 26.58 14.98
CA SER A 171 -18.62 27.38 15.37
C SER A 171 -18.48 27.81 16.82
N GLU A 172 -17.74 28.89 17.04
CA GLU A 172 -17.84 29.83 18.17
C GLU A 172 -16.52 30.60 18.22
N SER A 173 -16.44 31.70 17.47
CA SER A 173 -15.51 32.77 17.82
C SER A 173 -16.31 34.02 18.13
N GLY A 174 -16.48 34.25 19.42
CA GLY A 174 -17.09 35.44 19.97
C GLY A 174 -16.78 35.54 21.45
N GLU A 175 -15.51 35.83 21.81
CA GLU A 175 -15.20 36.86 22.81
C GLU A 175 -13.69 37.01 23.10
N SER A 176 -13.21 38.22 22.82
CA SER A 176 -12.17 38.95 23.55
C SER A 176 -10.78 38.31 23.78
N SER A 177 -9.84 38.80 22.99
CA SER A 177 -8.42 38.85 23.31
C SER A 177 -8.15 39.63 24.62
N LYS A 178 -7.56 38.97 25.62
CA LYS A 178 -6.70 39.60 26.64
C LYS A 178 -5.33 38.93 26.72
N ARG A 179 -4.44 39.40 25.85
CA ARG A 179 -3.12 39.97 26.18
C ARG A 179 -2.43 39.38 27.44
N ASN A 180 -1.35 38.63 27.24
CA ASN A 180 -0.12 38.90 28.00
C ASN A 180 1.14 38.59 27.18
N ARG A 181 1.84 39.68 26.84
CA ARG A 181 3.19 39.69 26.27
C ARG A 181 4.18 39.32 27.36
N SER A 182 5.09 38.38 27.08
CA SER A 182 6.45 38.46 27.61
C SER A 182 7.42 38.67 26.45
N ARG A 183 8.14 39.79 26.53
CA ARG A 183 9.21 40.22 25.65
C ARG A 183 10.43 39.31 25.87
N ASN A 184 11.16 38.99 24.80
CA ASN A 184 12.60 39.18 24.83
C ASN A 184 13.18 39.50 23.46
N ASN A 185 14.16 40.40 23.50
CA ASN A 185 14.75 41.20 22.44
C ASN A 185 15.63 40.41 21.45
N SER A 186 15.46 40.71 20.17
CA SER A 186 16.43 41.40 19.27
C SER A 186 17.93 41.07 19.36
N GLN A 187 18.51 40.60 18.24
CA GLN A 187 19.48 41.33 17.37
C GLN A 187 20.00 40.39 16.25
N ALA A 188 19.75 40.73 14.97
CA ALA A 188 20.71 41.32 13.99
C ALA A 188 21.70 40.27 13.41
N SER A 189 22.11 40.21 12.13
CA SER A 189 21.87 40.98 10.90
C SER A 189 22.68 40.30 9.75
N ILE A 190 22.13 40.31 8.53
CA ILE A 190 22.75 40.58 7.21
C ILE A 190 23.98 39.74 6.73
N GLY A 191 23.91 39.20 5.50
CA GLY A 191 25.09 39.04 4.63
C GLY A 191 24.98 38.09 3.42
N SER A 192 24.93 38.68 2.21
CA SER A 192 25.27 38.27 0.81
C SER A 192 25.31 36.79 0.36
N GLN A 193 24.62 36.36 -0.72
CA GLN A 193 24.81 36.61 -2.18
C GLN A 193 26.01 35.89 -2.86
N VAL A 194 25.77 35.45 -4.12
CA VAL A 194 26.68 35.05 -5.23
C VAL A 194 26.94 33.52 -5.38
N SER A 195 27.07 32.84 -6.54
CA SER A 195 26.63 32.91 -7.96
C SER A 195 27.26 31.70 -8.73
N HIS A 196 26.53 31.12 -9.69
CA HIS A 196 26.90 30.47 -10.98
C HIS A 196 28.14 29.57 -11.22
N HIS A 197 27.94 28.37 -11.82
CA HIS A 197 28.29 27.94 -13.23
C HIS A 197 28.13 26.40 -13.41
N HIS A 198 27.27 25.89 -14.32
CA HIS A 198 27.52 25.36 -15.69
C HIS A 198 28.58 24.25 -15.87
N HIS A 199 28.13 23.02 -16.21
CA HIS A 199 28.61 22.27 -17.38
C HIS A 199 27.66 21.11 -17.76
N ARG A 200 27.62 20.83 -19.06
CA ARG A 200 26.72 19.95 -19.82
C ARG A 200 27.53 18.78 -20.38
N HIS A 201 27.03 17.54 -20.29
CA HIS A 201 27.44 16.44 -21.16
C HIS A 201 26.23 15.54 -21.47
N HIS A 202 26.02 15.27 -22.76
CA HIS A 202 25.03 14.37 -23.32
C HIS A 202 25.58 12.93 -23.35
N HIS A 203 24.76 11.92 -23.01
CA HIS A 203 24.88 10.56 -23.55
C HIS A 203 23.50 9.86 -23.53
N HIS A 204 23.19 9.15 -24.63
CA HIS A 204 21.95 8.41 -24.89
C HIS A 204 22.00 7.00 -24.29
N HIS A 205 20.93 6.56 -23.60
CA HIS A 205 20.54 5.16 -23.44
C HIS A 205 19.01 5.12 -23.18
N HIS A 206 18.23 4.51 -24.08
CA HIS A 206 16.80 4.22 -23.90
C HIS A 206 16.56 2.80 -24.37
N SER A 207 16.21 1.91 -23.44
CA SER A 207 15.77 0.55 -23.74
C SER A 207 15.06 -0.20 -22.58
N ASP A 208 14.85 0.43 -21.42
CA ASP A 208 14.58 -0.32 -20.18
C ASP A 208 13.09 -0.32 -19.76
N ASP A 209 12.27 0.61 -20.25
CA ASP A 209 10.88 0.78 -19.77
C ASP A 209 9.89 -0.25 -20.36
N SER A 210 10.15 -0.74 -21.58
CA SER A 210 9.41 -1.89 -22.12
C SER A 210 9.67 -3.16 -21.32
N VAL A 211 10.79 -3.25 -20.61
CA VAL A 211 11.15 -4.41 -19.77
C VAL A 211 10.33 -4.41 -18.49
N LEU A 212 10.04 -3.25 -17.87
CA LEU A 212 9.31 -3.20 -16.61
C LEU A 212 7.88 -3.73 -16.72
N ALA A 213 7.14 -3.28 -17.72
CA ALA A 213 5.77 -3.75 -17.95
C ALA A 213 5.73 -5.15 -18.55
N SER A 214 6.73 -5.52 -19.36
CA SER A 214 6.89 -6.89 -19.84
C SER A 214 7.18 -7.84 -18.69
N VAL A 215 7.99 -7.47 -17.70
CA VAL A 215 8.37 -8.31 -16.55
C VAL A 215 7.26 -8.40 -15.50
N GLU A 216 6.53 -7.31 -15.23
CA GLU A 216 5.31 -7.37 -14.41
C GLU A 216 4.21 -8.19 -15.07
N ALA A 217 4.11 -8.15 -16.41
CA ALA A 217 3.25 -9.06 -17.15
C ALA A 217 3.83 -10.49 -17.17
N GLY A 218 5.15 -10.68 -17.23
CA GLY A 218 5.86 -11.96 -17.40
C GLY A 218 6.19 -12.32 -18.86
N GLN A 219 6.76 -11.42 -19.65
CA GLN A 219 7.19 -11.56 -21.07
C GLN A 219 8.71 -11.34 -21.20
N SER A 220 9.39 -11.98 -22.16
CA SER A 220 10.83 -11.80 -22.47
C SER A 220 11.04 -10.91 -23.71
N VAL A 221 12.07 -10.04 -23.72
CA VAL A 221 12.30 -9.04 -24.80
C VAL A 221 13.75 -9.01 -25.30
N ALA A 222 13.96 -8.82 -26.61
CA ALA A 222 15.24 -8.62 -27.33
C ALA A 222 15.23 -7.31 -28.18
N HIS A 223 16.38 -6.62 -28.37
CA HIS A 223 16.50 -5.23 -28.92
C HIS A 223 16.75 -5.08 -30.43
N PRO A 224 16.31 -3.95 -31.06
CA PRO A 224 17.22 -3.07 -31.85
C PRO A 224 16.89 -1.54 -31.95
N ALA A 225 17.75 -0.78 -32.68
CA ALA A 225 18.11 0.68 -32.64
C ALA A 225 17.29 1.73 -33.51
N PRO A 226 17.49 3.08 -33.35
CA PRO A 226 16.59 4.19 -33.80
C PRO A 226 17.17 5.06 -34.97
N PRO A 227 16.50 6.12 -35.56
CA PRO A 227 16.50 7.51 -34.99
C PRO A 227 15.48 8.61 -35.53
N LEU A 228 15.58 9.85 -34.98
CA LEU A 228 15.39 11.25 -35.54
C LEU A 228 14.19 12.20 -35.16
N THR A 229 14.47 13.08 -34.17
CA THR A 229 14.30 14.57 -34.01
C THR A 229 13.20 15.43 -34.70
N SER A 230 12.46 16.24 -33.93
CA SER A 230 12.52 17.75 -33.87
C SER A 230 11.32 18.41 -33.15
N SER A 231 11.55 19.56 -32.50
CA SER A 231 10.60 20.45 -31.76
C SER A 231 10.81 21.91 -32.28
N PRO A 232 10.32 23.04 -31.70
CA PRO A 232 9.21 23.37 -30.76
C PRO A 232 8.39 24.64 -31.16
N ARG A 233 7.40 25.09 -30.35
CA ARG A 233 7.26 26.47 -29.78
C ARG A 233 5.89 26.76 -29.11
N SER A 234 5.96 27.48 -27.97
CA SER A 234 4.91 28.18 -27.18
C SER A 234 5.03 29.73 -27.42
N PRO A 235 4.47 30.71 -26.64
CA PRO A 235 3.64 30.71 -25.39
C PRO A 235 2.59 31.89 -25.22
N ASN A 236 2.06 32.06 -23.99
CA ASN A 236 1.54 33.28 -23.28
C ASN A 236 0.02 33.63 -23.42
N SER A 237 -0.75 34.16 -22.43
CA SER A 237 -0.52 34.76 -21.09
C SER A 237 -1.83 35.22 -20.38
N LEU A 238 -1.75 35.50 -19.04
CA LEU A 238 -2.47 36.51 -18.17
C LEU A 238 -3.97 36.31 -17.80
N ILE A 239 -4.35 36.00 -16.54
CA ILE A 239 -4.56 36.80 -15.27
C ILE A 239 -5.77 37.76 -15.29
N GLU A 240 -6.72 37.63 -14.32
CA GLU A 240 -7.23 38.76 -13.49
C GLU A 240 -8.14 38.34 -12.31
N LEU A 241 -8.20 39.24 -11.31
CA LEU A 241 -8.59 39.07 -9.90
C LEU A 241 -9.82 39.95 -9.55
N HIS A 242 -10.71 39.55 -8.62
CA HIS A 242 -11.57 40.50 -7.87
C HIS A 242 -12.00 39.98 -6.48
N SER A 243 -12.30 40.92 -5.57
CA SER A 243 -12.42 40.80 -4.10
C SER A 243 -13.82 41.31 -3.61
N PRO A 244 -14.14 41.48 -2.30
CA PRO A 244 -15.13 40.66 -1.56
C PRO A 244 -16.35 41.46 -1.01
N GLY A 245 -17.33 40.77 -0.40
CA GLY A 245 -18.49 41.37 0.30
C GLY A 245 -18.99 40.55 1.50
N ASP A 246 -19.49 41.26 2.52
CA ASP A 246 -19.76 40.88 3.92
C ASP A 246 -21.00 39.97 4.21
N PRO A 247 -21.16 39.40 5.44
CA PRO A 247 -22.02 38.23 5.75
C PRO A 247 -23.27 38.53 6.61
N PRO A 248 -24.21 37.54 6.75
CA PRO A 248 -25.09 37.47 7.94
C PRO A 248 -25.25 36.01 8.50
N PRO A 249 -26.11 35.76 9.53
CA PRO A 249 -25.86 35.41 10.94
C PRO A 249 -25.83 33.88 11.28
N PRO A 250 -25.52 33.45 12.53
CA PRO A 250 -25.21 32.04 12.85
C PRO A 250 -26.43 31.18 13.22
N THR A 251 -26.43 29.91 12.83
CA THR A 251 -27.42 28.89 13.23
C THR A 251 -26.73 27.59 13.68
N GLU A 252 -27.35 26.93 14.66
CA GLU A 252 -26.93 25.80 15.52
C GLU A 252 -26.06 24.67 14.92
N LYS A 253 -25.04 24.26 15.69
CA LYS A 253 -24.18 23.08 15.49
C LYS A 253 -24.94 21.76 15.75
N ASN A 254 -25.00 20.88 14.76
CA ASN A 254 -25.31 19.46 14.93
C ASN A 254 -24.01 18.64 15.02
N PRO A 255 -23.85 17.72 15.99
CA PRO A 255 -22.69 16.84 16.07
C PRO A 255 -22.88 15.59 15.19
N GLN A 256 -21.77 14.99 14.77
CA GLN A 256 -21.57 13.66 14.16
C GLN A 256 -21.39 13.61 12.64
N LEU A 257 -20.12 13.52 12.23
CA LEU A 257 -19.73 12.78 11.02
C LEU A 257 -18.36 12.10 11.24
N THR A 258 -18.32 11.09 12.11
CA THR A 258 -17.26 10.08 12.08
C THR A 258 -17.66 9.03 11.05
N LEU A 259 -17.04 9.06 9.87
CA LEU A 259 -17.33 8.11 8.79
C LEU A 259 -16.55 6.81 9.04
N ASP A 260 -17.22 5.81 9.61
CA ASP A 260 -16.73 4.43 9.63
C ASP A 260 -16.61 3.90 8.18
N ASN A 261 -15.52 3.20 7.88
CA ASN A 261 -15.24 2.59 6.57
C ASN A 261 -16.26 1.49 6.23
N ASN A 262 -17.38 1.88 5.63
CA ASN A 262 -18.54 1.02 5.35
C ASN A 262 -18.49 0.27 4.00
N LEU A 263 -17.34 0.26 3.31
CA LEU A 263 -17.21 -0.49 2.06
C LEU A 263 -16.96 -1.98 2.34
N THR A 264 -17.81 -2.85 1.82
CA THR A 264 -17.72 -4.29 2.08
C THR A 264 -16.62 -5.01 1.28
N LEU A 265 -15.93 -4.30 0.39
CA LEU A 265 -14.65 -4.72 -0.22
C LEU A 265 -13.46 -4.53 0.75
N CYS A 266 -13.58 -3.58 1.68
CA CYS A 266 -12.54 -3.11 2.59
C CYS A 266 -12.79 -3.49 4.06
N ALA A 267 -14.05 -3.75 4.45
CA ALA A 267 -14.45 -4.03 5.84
C ALA A 267 -13.63 -5.16 6.46
N THR A 268 -12.77 -4.80 7.39
CA THR A 268 -12.03 -5.73 8.25
C THR A 268 -12.81 -5.79 9.54
N GLU A 269 -13.43 -6.92 9.86
CA GLU A 269 -13.94 -7.13 11.21
C GLU A 269 -12.77 -7.07 12.19
N VAL A 270 -12.91 -6.20 13.20
CA VAL A 270 -11.96 -6.09 14.32
C VAL A 270 -11.95 -7.42 15.07
N VAL A 271 -10.79 -8.07 15.12
CA VAL A 271 -10.59 -9.30 15.91
C VAL A 271 -10.38 -8.90 17.37
N GLU A 272 -11.41 -9.03 18.19
CA GLU A 272 -11.23 -9.13 19.65
C GLU A 272 -10.89 -10.58 20.01
N GLU A 273 -9.62 -10.86 20.33
CA GLU A 273 -9.21 -12.10 21.01
C GLU A 273 -9.23 -11.86 22.53
N GLU A 274 -10.27 -12.34 23.24
CA GLU A 274 -10.23 -12.59 24.69
C GLU A 274 -10.60 -14.06 24.94
N LYS A 275 -9.58 -14.91 25.21
CA LYS A 275 -9.77 -16.26 25.79
C LYS A 275 -8.98 -16.32 27.09
N GLU A 276 -9.65 -16.02 28.21
CA GLU A 276 -9.15 -16.36 29.54
C GLU A 276 -9.30 -17.88 29.77
N LYS A 277 -8.21 -18.54 30.18
CA LYS A 277 -8.24 -19.84 30.87
C LYS A 277 -7.83 -19.61 32.34
N PRO A 278 -8.47 -20.27 33.32
CA PRO A 278 -8.20 -20.05 34.73
C PRO A 278 -6.89 -20.74 35.14
N SER A 279 -6.09 -20.08 35.97
CA SER A 279 -4.94 -20.67 36.66
C SER A 279 -5.14 -20.65 38.18
N ASP A 280 -4.77 -21.76 38.80
CA ASP A 280 -4.84 -22.14 40.22
C ASP A 280 -4.27 -21.10 41.23
N PRO A 281 -4.69 -21.16 42.51
CA PRO A 281 -4.44 -20.14 43.51
C PRO A 281 -3.18 -20.45 44.32
N GLU A 282 -2.14 -19.63 44.21
CA GLU A 282 -1.18 -19.46 45.32
C GLU A 282 -0.27 -18.25 45.11
N LYS A 283 -0.61 -17.13 45.76
CA LYS A 283 0.28 -16.35 46.64
C LYS A 283 -0.42 -15.07 47.11
N LYS A 284 -0.86 -15.14 48.36
CA LYS A 284 -1.25 -14.02 49.25
C LYS A 284 -0.14 -12.96 49.29
N GLY A 285 -0.53 -11.69 49.31
CA GLY A 285 0.33 -10.67 49.92
C GLY A 285 0.27 -9.22 49.42
N TRP A 286 -0.73 -8.78 48.65
CA TRP A 286 -0.92 -7.35 48.32
C TRP A 286 -2.40 -6.98 48.18
N HIS A 287 -3.20 -7.29 49.21
CA HIS A 287 -4.63 -6.99 49.27
C HIS A 287 -4.85 -5.74 50.13
N ASP A 288 -5.06 -4.58 49.50
CA ASP A 288 -6.02 -3.55 49.94
C ASP A 288 -6.10 -2.32 49.01
N SER A 289 -5.04 -2.01 48.25
CA SER A 289 -5.08 -0.95 47.22
C SER A 289 -5.64 -1.42 45.88
N LEU A 290 -5.49 -2.70 45.53
CA LEU A 290 -5.97 -3.24 44.25
C LEU A 290 -7.49 -3.37 44.19
N GLY A 291 -8.17 -3.61 45.34
CA GLY A 291 -9.61 -3.86 45.41
C GLY A 291 -10.52 -2.65 45.17
N ARG A 292 -9.99 -1.42 45.27
CA ARG A 292 -10.69 -0.19 44.84
C ARG A 292 -10.44 0.11 43.37
N CYS A 293 -9.22 -0.15 42.89
CA CYS A 293 -8.86 0.03 41.48
C CYS A 293 -9.57 -0.99 40.58
N THR A 294 -9.69 -2.27 40.99
CA THR A 294 -10.42 -3.30 40.22
C THR A 294 -11.93 -3.07 40.20
N ARG A 295 -12.53 -2.50 41.25
CA ARG A 295 -13.96 -2.10 41.22
C ARG A 295 -14.21 -0.85 40.38
N SER A 296 -13.26 0.09 40.37
CA SER A 296 -13.29 1.28 39.50
C SER A 296 -13.05 0.92 38.03
N LEU A 297 -12.08 0.03 37.76
CA LEU A 297 -11.81 -0.54 36.45
C LEU A 297 -12.93 -1.45 35.98
N ALA A 298 -13.61 -2.21 36.84
CA ALA A 298 -14.80 -2.96 36.45
C ALA A 298 -15.98 -2.04 36.11
N LYS A 299 -16.15 -0.93 36.83
CA LYS A 299 -17.13 0.14 36.48
C LYS A 299 -16.74 0.89 35.21
N MET A 300 -15.45 1.07 34.93
CA MET A 300 -14.94 1.68 33.69
C MET A 300 -14.99 0.71 32.52
N LYS A 301 -14.62 -0.57 32.66
CA LYS A 301 -14.80 -1.63 31.64
C LYS A 301 -16.29 -1.84 31.34
N LYS A 302 -17.19 -1.66 32.32
CA LYS A 302 -18.65 -1.66 32.12
C LYS A 302 -19.18 -0.36 31.47
N LYS A 303 -18.41 0.74 31.48
CA LYS A 303 -18.70 1.99 30.76
C LYS A 303 -17.99 2.11 29.40
N LEU A 304 -16.89 1.39 29.19
CA LEU A 304 -16.08 1.33 27.96
C LEU A 304 -16.38 0.11 27.10
N LYS A 305 -17.12 -0.87 27.64
CA LYS A 305 -17.86 -1.79 26.78
C LYS A 305 -18.93 -0.94 26.13
N VAL A 306 -18.62 -0.43 24.93
CA VAL A 306 -19.62 -0.25 23.90
C VAL A 306 -20.12 -1.65 23.61
N GLU A 307 -21.00 -2.11 24.50
CA GLU A 307 -21.97 -3.12 24.18
C GLU A 307 -22.70 -2.48 23.00
N ARG A 308 -22.32 -2.85 21.77
CA ARG A 308 -23.27 -2.71 20.67
C ARG A 308 -24.50 -3.38 21.25
N PRO A 309 -25.60 -2.66 21.50
CA PRO A 309 -26.81 -3.30 21.97
C PRO A 309 -27.08 -4.45 21.00
N ASN A 310 -27.77 -5.49 21.42
CA ASN A 310 -28.47 -6.34 20.47
C ASN A 310 -29.41 -5.45 19.62
N GLU A 311 -28.90 -4.75 18.61
CA GLU A 311 -29.68 -3.91 17.70
C GLU A 311 -30.64 -4.80 16.92
N ASP A 312 -30.28 -6.07 16.69
CA ASP A 312 -31.09 -7.03 15.96
C ASP A 312 -32.45 -7.34 16.59
N SER A 313 -32.65 -7.09 17.89
CA SER A 313 -33.93 -7.30 18.57
C SER A 313 -34.88 -6.10 18.56
N THR A 314 -34.43 -4.93 18.09
CA THR A 314 -35.25 -3.70 17.98
C THR A 314 -35.37 -3.14 16.56
N MET A 315 -34.64 -3.67 15.57
CA MET A 315 -34.73 -3.18 14.19
C MET A 315 -36.08 -3.53 13.54
N THR A 316 -36.68 -2.54 12.88
CA THR A 316 -37.85 -2.73 12.02
C THR A 316 -37.51 -3.64 10.82
N GLY A 317 -38.52 -4.30 10.24
CA GLY A 317 -38.33 -5.18 9.07
C GLY A 317 -37.71 -4.44 7.89
N GLU A 318 -38.05 -3.16 7.73
CA GLU A 318 -37.49 -2.26 6.72
C GLU A 318 -36.00 -1.96 6.95
N GLU A 319 -35.60 -1.70 8.20
CA GLU A 319 -34.19 -1.43 8.55
C GLU A 319 -33.31 -2.64 8.34
N ARG A 320 -33.81 -3.83 8.69
CA ARG A 320 -33.10 -5.09 8.43
C ARG A 320 -32.92 -5.32 6.94
N LEU A 321 -33.90 -4.97 6.10
CA LEU A 321 -33.78 -5.07 4.65
C LEU A 321 -32.82 -4.01 4.09
N ALA A 322 -32.84 -2.79 4.59
CA ALA A 322 -31.90 -1.73 4.21
C ALA A 322 -30.45 -2.14 4.51
N ARG A 323 -30.15 -2.64 5.73
CA ARG A 323 -28.81 -3.17 6.08
C ARG A 323 -28.39 -4.33 5.19
N ARG A 324 -29.31 -5.22 4.80
CA ARG A 324 -28.99 -6.31 3.85
C ARG A 324 -28.63 -5.76 2.48
N LEU A 325 -29.32 -4.72 2.00
CA LEU A 325 -28.99 -4.06 0.73
C LEU A 325 -27.59 -3.43 0.78
N GLU A 326 -27.22 -2.81 1.91
CA GLU A 326 -25.87 -2.26 2.14
C GLU A 326 -24.79 -3.34 1.98
N VAL A 327 -24.96 -4.49 2.64
CA VAL A 327 -23.99 -5.59 2.59
C VAL A 327 -23.87 -6.24 1.21
N TRP A 328 -24.97 -6.31 0.46
CA TRP A 328 -25.04 -6.96 -0.86
C TRP A 328 -24.81 -6.01 -2.03
N PHE A 329 -24.72 -4.69 -1.81
CA PHE A 329 -24.51 -3.71 -2.86
C PHE A 329 -23.22 -3.97 -3.64
N ASP A 330 -22.06 -4.01 -2.97
CA ASP A 330 -20.77 -4.20 -3.67
C ASP A 330 -20.70 -5.55 -4.42
N PRO A 331 -21.04 -6.72 -3.83
CA PRO A 331 -21.09 -7.97 -4.58
C PRO A 331 -22.02 -7.92 -5.79
N ALA A 332 -23.18 -7.25 -5.66
CA ALA A 332 -24.12 -7.13 -6.77
C ALA A 332 -23.53 -6.30 -7.92
N VAL A 333 -22.77 -5.24 -7.63
CA VAL A 333 -22.07 -4.45 -8.65
C VAL A 333 -21.02 -5.30 -9.37
N TYR A 334 -20.15 -6.00 -8.64
CA TYR A 334 -19.12 -6.84 -9.27
C TYR A 334 -19.70 -8.07 -9.99
N LEU A 335 -20.83 -8.60 -9.52
CA LEU A 335 -21.60 -9.62 -10.22
C LEU A 335 -22.19 -9.08 -11.52
N LEU A 336 -22.72 -7.87 -11.53
CA LEU A 336 -23.19 -7.22 -12.75
C LEU A 336 -22.05 -7.04 -13.76
N VAL A 337 -20.87 -6.59 -13.30
CA VAL A 337 -19.67 -6.48 -14.14
C VAL A 337 -19.27 -7.83 -14.72
N LEU A 338 -19.32 -8.90 -13.92
CA LEU A 338 -19.07 -10.28 -14.38
C LEU A 338 -20.10 -10.72 -15.44
N LEU A 339 -21.39 -10.48 -15.20
CA LEU A 339 -22.48 -10.85 -16.10
C LEU A 339 -22.40 -10.10 -17.43
N ILE A 340 -21.90 -8.87 -17.45
CA ILE A 340 -21.60 -8.11 -18.67
C ILE A 340 -20.35 -8.68 -19.37
N GLY A 341 -19.34 -9.08 -18.59
CA GLY A 341 -18.09 -9.64 -19.10
C GLY A 341 -18.23 -10.97 -19.83
N ILE A 342 -19.15 -11.84 -19.40
CA ILE A 342 -19.35 -13.17 -20.00
C ILE A 342 -19.76 -13.07 -21.48
N PRO A 343 -20.84 -12.37 -21.88
CA PRO A 343 -21.17 -12.16 -23.28
C PRO A 343 -20.03 -11.49 -24.06
N LEU A 344 -19.39 -10.46 -23.50
CA LEU A 344 -18.29 -9.76 -24.16
C LEU A 344 -17.12 -10.68 -24.50
N PHE A 345 -16.80 -11.64 -23.63
CA PHE A 345 -15.75 -12.61 -23.87
C PHE A 345 -16.08 -13.57 -25.03
N PHE A 346 -17.35 -13.98 -25.16
CA PHE A 346 -17.78 -14.93 -26.21
C PHE A 346 -18.10 -14.28 -27.56
N THR A 347 -18.17 -12.95 -27.65
CA THR A 347 -18.27 -12.27 -28.96
C THR A 347 -17.04 -12.52 -29.85
N PRO A 348 -17.15 -12.39 -31.18
CA PRO A 348 -16.00 -12.48 -32.08
C PRO A 348 -14.89 -11.50 -31.68
N GLY A 349 -13.68 -12.01 -31.48
CA GLY A 349 -12.53 -11.23 -30.97
C GLY A 349 -12.60 -10.87 -29.48
N GLY A 350 -13.56 -11.43 -28.73
CA GLY A 350 -13.79 -11.15 -27.31
C GLY A 350 -12.65 -11.57 -26.37
N GLU A 351 -11.69 -12.39 -26.83
CA GLU A 351 -10.45 -12.69 -26.09
C GLU A 351 -9.61 -11.45 -25.76
N ARG A 352 -9.75 -10.39 -26.56
CA ARG A 352 -9.06 -9.10 -26.30
C ARG A 352 -9.86 -8.21 -25.34
N ARG A 353 -11.13 -8.51 -25.07
CA ARG A 353 -12.05 -7.70 -24.24
C ARG A 353 -12.36 -8.42 -22.92
N THR A 354 -11.31 -8.86 -22.24
CA THR A 354 -11.40 -9.69 -21.03
C THR A 354 -11.53 -8.89 -19.73
N MET A 355 -11.30 -7.57 -19.76
CA MET A 355 -11.28 -6.72 -18.56
C MET A 355 -12.55 -6.89 -17.70
N PRO A 356 -13.80 -6.71 -18.18
CA PRO A 356 -14.96 -6.81 -17.30
C PRO A 356 -15.15 -8.23 -16.73
N LEU A 357 -14.87 -9.26 -17.53
CA LEU A 357 -14.95 -10.66 -17.09
C LEU A 357 -13.99 -10.90 -15.92
N PHE A 358 -12.70 -10.68 -16.14
CA PHE A 358 -11.69 -11.03 -15.14
C PHE A 358 -11.65 -10.06 -13.96
N THR A 359 -12.02 -8.79 -14.13
CA THR A 359 -12.19 -7.86 -13.00
C THR A 359 -13.35 -8.30 -12.11
N GLY A 360 -14.48 -8.70 -12.70
CA GLY A 360 -15.61 -9.26 -11.95
C GLY A 360 -15.22 -10.53 -11.20
N VAL A 361 -14.50 -11.45 -11.84
CA VAL A 361 -13.98 -12.68 -11.21
C VAL A 361 -13.07 -12.38 -10.02
N VAL A 362 -12.05 -11.54 -10.21
CA VAL A 362 -11.08 -11.22 -9.14
C VAL A 362 -11.75 -10.52 -7.98
N ALA A 363 -12.62 -9.53 -8.24
CA ALA A 363 -13.30 -8.79 -7.18
C ALA A 363 -14.26 -9.70 -6.38
N LEU A 364 -15.02 -10.57 -7.05
CA LEU A 364 -15.90 -11.54 -6.37
C LEU A 364 -15.10 -12.61 -5.63
N ALA A 365 -13.99 -13.10 -6.17
CA ALA A 365 -13.12 -14.05 -5.50
C ALA A 365 -12.49 -13.44 -4.23
N TRP A 366 -12.13 -12.15 -4.27
CA TRP A 366 -11.66 -11.40 -3.12
C TRP A 366 -12.73 -11.25 -2.04
N LEU A 367 -13.93 -10.83 -2.43
CA LEU A 367 -15.07 -10.73 -1.52
C LEU A 367 -15.42 -12.08 -0.91
N PHE A 368 -15.41 -13.14 -1.72
CA PHE A 368 -15.62 -14.50 -1.26
C PHE A 368 -14.58 -14.89 -0.21
N SER A 369 -13.30 -14.65 -0.52
CA SER A 369 -12.22 -14.99 0.39
C SER A 369 -12.26 -14.23 1.71
N ARG A 370 -12.72 -12.99 1.73
CA ARG A 370 -12.81 -12.19 2.97
C ARG A 370 -14.05 -12.49 3.80
N ARG A 371 -15.19 -12.79 3.16
CA ARG A 371 -16.48 -12.99 3.85
C ARG A 371 -16.74 -14.43 4.27
N PHE A 372 -16.31 -15.41 3.49
CA PHE A 372 -16.65 -16.82 3.74
C PHE A 372 -15.55 -17.59 4.46
N VAL A 373 -14.28 -17.21 4.29
CA VAL A 373 -13.17 -17.83 5.03
C VAL A 373 -13.15 -17.22 6.42
N SER A 374 -13.40 -18.01 7.46
CA SER A 374 -13.41 -17.51 8.83
C SER A 374 -12.02 -17.05 9.30
N ALA A 375 -11.97 -16.06 10.19
CA ALA A 375 -10.74 -15.41 10.67
C ALA A 375 -9.58 -16.35 11.06
N PRO A 376 -9.77 -17.47 11.79
CA PRO A 376 -8.65 -18.36 12.11
C PRO A 376 -8.09 -19.08 10.87
N PHE A 377 -8.95 -19.38 9.89
CA PHE A 377 -8.53 -20.03 8.65
C PHE A 377 -7.88 -19.04 7.67
N GLN A 378 -8.19 -17.74 7.74
CA GLN A 378 -7.53 -16.71 6.91
C GLN A 378 -6.02 -16.62 7.14
N LYS A 379 -5.51 -17.08 8.30
CA LYS A 379 -4.05 -17.16 8.56
C LYS A 379 -3.36 -18.21 7.67
N VAL A 380 -4.07 -19.29 7.32
CA VAL A 380 -3.57 -20.38 6.47
C VAL A 380 -3.98 -20.15 5.00
N PHE A 381 -5.25 -19.86 4.80
CA PHE A 381 -5.87 -19.50 3.53
C PHE A 381 -5.85 -17.98 3.37
N HIS A 382 -4.66 -17.42 3.23
CA HIS A 382 -4.48 -15.97 3.07
C HIS A 382 -5.37 -15.44 1.93
N PRO A 383 -6.10 -14.32 2.11
CA PRO A 383 -7.07 -13.88 1.10
C PRO A 383 -6.50 -13.67 -0.30
N ILE A 384 -5.25 -13.20 -0.37
CA ILE A 384 -4.51 -13.06 -1.65
C ILE A 384 -4.35 -14.41 -2.35
N LEU A 385 -3.97 -15.47 -1.63
CA LEU A 385 -3.72 -16.80 -2.22
C LEU A 385 -5.02 -17.46 -2.68
N VAL A 386 -6.07 -17.39 -1.86
CA VAL A 386 -7.40 -17.94 -2.22
C VAL A 386 -7.96 -17.23 -3.44
N THR A 387 -7.91 -15.89 -3.46
CA THR A 387 -8.37 -15.08 -4.60
C THR A 387 -7.61 -15.44 -5.88
N SER A 388 -6.30 -15.57 -5.78
CA SER A 388 -5.44 -15.90 -6.93
C SER A 388 -5.72 -17.31 -7.44
N PHE A 389 -5.87 -18.29 -6.55
CA PHE A 389 -6.21 -19.66 -6.89
C PHE A 389 -7.56 -19.74 -7.63
N ILE A 390 -8.61 -19.16 -7.06
CA ILE A 390 -9.94 -19.13 -7.69
C ILE A 390 -9.86 -18.48 -9.08
N THR A 391 -9.16 -17.34 -9.18
CA THR A 391 -9.04 -16.61 -10.45
C THR A 391 -8.30 -17.43 -11.51
N VAL A 392 -7.19 -18.08 -11.17
CA VAL A 392 -6.46 -18.96 -12.11
C VAL A 392 -7.35 -20.08 -12.63
N PHE A 393 -8.14 -20.72 -11.77
CA PHE A 393 -9.08 -21.76 -12.17
C PHE A 393 -10.17 -21.25 -13.12
N VAL A 394 -10.70 -20.05 -12.85
CA VAL A 394 -11.72 -19.44 -13.70
C VAL A 394 -11.14 -18.98 -15.04
N VAL A 395 -9.97 -18.32 -15.04
CA VAL A 395 -9.25 -17.93 -16.27
C VAL A 395 -8.95 -19.15 -17.12
N TRP A 396 -8.47 -20.24 -16.49
CA TRP A 396 -8.27 -21.52 -17.16
C TRP A 396 -9.57 -22.07 -17.75
N GLY A 397 -10.66 -22.09 -16.98
CA GLY A 397 -11.95 -22.61 -17.44
C GLY A 397 -12.48 -21.85 -18.66
N PHE A 398 -12.48 -20.51 -18.63
CA PHE A 398 -12.89 -19.70 -19.77
C PHE A 398 -11.95 -19.83 -20.97
N GLY A 399 -10.64 -19.92 -20.73
CA GLY A 399 -9.65 -20.18 -21.78
C GLY A 399 -9.86 -21.54 -22.45
N ALA A 400 -10.08 -22.59 -21.67
CA ALA A 400 -10.30 -23.94 -22.17
C ALA A 400 -11.57 -24.07 -23.00
N ILE A 401 -12.65 -23.34 -22.66
CA ILE A 401 -13.88 -23.28 -23.48
C ILE A 401 -13.58 -22.76 -24.90
N LYS A 402 -12.60 -21.86 -25.05
CA LYS A 402 -12.14 -21.33 -26.33
C LYS A 402 -10.97 -22.11 -26.95
N GLY A 403 -10.55 -23.22 -26.34
CA GLY A 403 -9.41 -24.01 -26.80
C GLY A 403 -8.05 -23.38 -26.55
N LEU A 404 -7.97 -22.36 -25.67
CA LEU A 404 -6.70 -21.73 -25.29
C LEU A 404 -5.98 -22.56 -24.23
N THR A 405 -4.64 -22.54 -24.28
CA THR A 405 -3.81 -23.07 -23.19
C THR A 405 -3.87 -22.15 -21.96
N LEU A 406 -3.49 -22.66 -20.78
CA LEU A 406 -3.43 -21.85 -19.55
C LEU A 406 -2.55 -20.61 -19.73
N THR A 407 -1.37 -20.77 -20.33
CA THR A 407 -0.44 -19.66 -20.58
C THR A 407 -1.05 -18.61 -21.52
N GLN A 408 -1.75 -19.04 -22.57
CA GLN A 408 -2.45 -18.13 -23.48
C GLN A 408 -3.59 -17.39 -22.76
N ALA A 409 -4.39 -18.10 -21.95
CA ALA A 409 -5.44 -17.47 -21.16
C ALA A 409 -4.88 -16.44 -20.17
N LEU A 410 -3.74 -16.73 -19.53
CA LEU A 410 -3.03 -15.80 -18.65
C LEU A 410 -2.40 -14.61 -19.40
N ASN A 411 -2.01 -14.76 -20.66
CA ASN A 411 -1.61 -13.63 -21.52
C ASN A 411 -2.80 -12.69 -21.81
N HIS A 412 -4.02 -13.23 -21.91
CA HIS A 412 -5.23 -12.41 -22.02
C HIS A 412 -5.72 -11.84 -20.67
N TYR A 413 -5.21 -12.35 -19.55
CA TYR A 413 -5.47 -11.79 -18.21
C TYR A 413 -4.61 -10.56 -17.92
N SER A 414 -3.34 -10.56 -18.35
CA SER A 414 -2.46 -9.39 -18.30
C SER A 414 -1.68 -9.27 -19.59
N THR A 415 -1.98 -8.20 -20.31
CA THR A 415 -1.41 -7.91 -21.63
C THR A 415 -0.14 -7.07 -21.56
N GLY A 416 0.13 -6.43 -20.41
CA GLY A 416 1.19 -5.44 -20.25
C GLY A 416 0.74 -4.01 -20.57
N ALA A 417 -0.52 -3.80 -21.00
CA ALA A 417 -1.08 -2.49 -21.30
C ALA A 417 -1.46 -1.70 -20.01
N GLN A 418 -0.47 -1.43 -19.17
CA GLN A 418 -0.63 -0.62 -17.96
C GLN A 418 -0.85 0.86 -18.29
N TYR A 419 -1.30 1.64 -17.30
CA TYR A 419 -1.60 3.07 -17.48
C TYR A 419 -0.43 3.90 -18.05
N LEU A 420 0.83 3.55 -17.74
CA LEU A 420 2.02 4.23 -18.27
C LEU A 420 2.18 4.00 -19.79
N ILE A 421 1.98 2.76 -20.24
CA ILE A 421 2.20 2.34 -21.64
C ILE A 421 1.04 2.73 -22.55
N LEU A 422 -0.19 2.77 -22.00
CA LEU A 422 -1.39 3.09 -22.78
C LEU A 422 -1.30 4.46 -23.48
N PHE A 423 -0.59 5.41 -22.86
CA PHE A 423 -0.39 6.76 -23.39
C PHE A 423 0.95 6.93 -24.14
N ARG A 424 1.84 5.92 -24.11
CA ARG A 424 3.15 5.94 -24.77
C ARG A 424 3.20 4.92 -25.90
N ARG A 425 2.44 5.18 -26.98
CA ARG A 425 2.42 4.33 -28.18
C ARG A 425 3.82 4.15 -28.81
N SER A 426 4.78 5.02 -28.52
CA SER A 426 6.18 4.93 -28.96
C SER A 426 7.00 3.82 -28.29
N GLU A 427 6.54 3.25 -27.17
CA GLU A 427 7.29 2.26 -26.37
C GLU A 427 6.86 0.80 -26.61
N GLY A 428 6.26 0.52 -27.77
CA GLY A 428 5.96 -0.86 -28.19
C GLY A 428 4.56 -1.36 -27.84
N TRP A 429 3.60 -0.48 -27.54
CA TRP A 429 2.20 -0.89 -27.39
C TRP A 429 1.63 -1.37 -28.74
N ASP A 430 1.31 -2.67 -28.80
CA ASP A 430 0.72 -3.36 -29.95
C ASP A 430 -0.77 -3.02 -30.19
N GLY A 431 -1.36 -2.15 -29.36
CA GLY A 431 -2.78 -1.83 -29.39
C GLY A 431 -3.67 -2.87 -28.70
N SER A 432 -3.10 -3.81 -27.95
CA SER A 432 -3.85 -4.71 -27.08
C SER A 432 -4.65 -3.92 -26.04
N SER A 433 -5.89 -4.35 -25.78
CA SER A 433 -6.72 -3.71 -24.78
C SER A 433 -6.29 -4.16 -23.38
N PRO A 434 -6.24 -3.24 -22.39
CA PRO A 434 -5.91 -3.60 -21.02
C PRO A 434 -6.90 -4.62 -20.48
N SER A 435 -6.39 -5.50 -19.60
CA SER A 435 -7.19 -6.51 -18.92
C SER A 435 -7.12 -6.34 -17.40
N ALA A 436 -7.73 -7.27 -16.66
CA ALA A 436 -7.85 -7.17 -15.20
C ALA A 436 -6.49 -7.12 -14.49
N GLY A 437 -5.49 -7.88 -14.96
CA GLY A 437 -4.15 -7.83 -14.39
C GLY A 437 -3.50 -6.46 -14.56
N ASP A 438 -3.68 -5.83 -15.73
CA ASP A 438 -3.11 -4.51 -16.04
C ASP A 438 -3.80 -3.40 -15.23
N LEU A 439 -5.12 -3.53 -14.99
CA LEU A 439 -5.89 -2.67 -14.09
C LEU A 439 -5.36 -2.78 -12.65
N LEU A 440 -5.21 -3.99 -12.12
CA LEU A 440 -4.74 -4.21 -10.75
C LEU A 440 -3.31 -3.69 -10.56
N SER A 441 -2.42 -3.91 -11.52
CA SER A 441 -1.07 -3.35 -11.49
C SER A 441 -1.09 -1.82 -11.53
N SER A 442 -1.96 -1.22 -12.35
CA SER A 442 -2.11 0.25 -12.37
C SER A 442 -2.63 0.79 -11.03
N LEU A 443 -3.63 0.15 -10.44
CA LEU A 443 -4.14 0.50 -9.11
C LEU A 443 -3.08 0.31 -8.02
N LEU A 444 -2.22 -0.70 -8.14
CA LEU A 444 -1.10 -0.90 -7.23
C LEU A 444 -0.14 0.30 -7.23
N VAL A 445 0.15 0.86 -8.41
CA VAL A 445 0.97 2.08 -8.52
C VAL A 445 0.29 3.26 -7.83
N GLY A 446 -1.01 3.45 -8.03
CA GLY A 446 -1.79 4.44 -7.28
C GLY A 446 -1.67 4.25 -5.76
N GLY A 447 -1.75 2.99 -5.29
CA GLY A 447 -1.57 2.65 -3.88
C GLY A 447 -0.19 2.97 -3.33
N ILE A 448 0.87 2.77 -4.11
CA ILE A 448 2.23 3.17 -3.73
C ILE A 448 2.33 4.69 -3.58
N VAL A 449 1.77 5.46 -4.51
CA VAL A 449 1.73 6.93 -4.40
C VAL A 449 0.90 7.37 -3.19
N ALA A 450 -0.21 6.68 -2.91
CA ALA A 450 -1.07 6.94 -1.76
C ALA A 450 -0.39 6.69 -0.40
N LEU A 451 0.71 5.95 -0.34
CA LEU A 451 1.50 5.81 0.90
C LEU A 451 2.16 7.13 1.36
N ALA A 452 2.16 8.17 0.50
CA ALA A 452 2.55 9.53 0.91
C ALA A 452 1.64 10.10 2.03
N PHE A 453 0.37 9.71 2.09
CA PHE A 453 -0.59 10.19 3.10
C PHE A 453 -0.25 9.72 4.52
N PRO A 454 -0.05 8.41 4.82
CA PRO A 454 0.40 7.98 6.14
C PRO A 454 1.80 8.54 6.48
N MET A 455 2.70 8.69 5.52
CA MET A 455 3.99 9.37 5.75
C MET A 455 3.77 10.82 6.20
N PHE A 456 2.86 11.55 5.54
CA PHE A 456 2.52 12.93 5.89
C PHE A 456 1.87 13.04 7.27
N ARG A 457 0.95 12.12 7.61
CA ARG A 457 0.29 12.05 8.92
C ARG A 457 1.30 11.86 10.06
N TYR A 458 2.27 10.95 9.91
CA TYR A 458 3.28 10.63 10.93
C TYR A 458 4.66 11.28 10.67
N ARG A 459 4.69 12.41 9.95
CA ARG A 459 5.95 13.05 9.50
C ARG A 459 6.88 13.49 10.63
N ALA A 460 6.33 13.90 11.78
CA ALA A 460 7.12 14.31 12.94
C ALA A 460 7.88 13.13 13.56
N ASP A 461 7.19 11.99 13.72
CA ASP A 461 7.82 10.74 14.17
C ASP A 461 8.91 10.29 13.23
N LEU A 462 8.65 10.40 11.93
CA LEU A 462 9.62 10.05 10.91
C LEU A 462 10.87 10.94 10.99
N TYR A 463 10.69 12.25 11.10
CA TYR A 463 11.79 13.21 11.22
C TYR A 463 12.67 12.89 12.43
N ASN A 464 12.05 12.62 13.58
CA ASN A 464 12.76 12.30 14.83
C ASN A 464 13.52 10.97 14.78
N ASN A 465 13.04 10.02 13.95
CA ASN A 465 13.65 8.71 13.81
C ASN A 465 14.43 8.53 12.47
N PHE A 466 14.60 9.58 11.67
CA PHE A 466 15.17 9.47 10.32
C PHE A 466 16.57 8.87 10.31
N PHE A 467 17.48 9.37 11.15
CA PHE A 467 18.83 8.81 11.26
C PHE A 467 18.85 7.39 11.84
N ARG A 468 17.94 7.08 12.76
CA ARG A 468 17.79 5.73 13.33
C ARG A 468 17.43 4.72 12.25
N LEU A 469 16.57 5.13 11.31
CA LEU A 469 16.15 4.30 10.19
C LEU A 469 17.35 3.91 9.31
N PHE A 470 18.26 4.85 8.99
CA PHE A 470 19.47 4.54 8.22
C PHE A 470 20.41 3.55 8.92
N VAL A 471 20.57 3.66 10.24
CA VAL A 471 21.39 2.74 11.04
C VAL A 471 20.85 1.31 10.96
N VAL A 472 19.52 1.13 10.84
CA VAL A 472 18.89 -0.18 10.69
C VAL A 472 18.93 -0.67 9.24
N VAL A 473 18.68 0.21 8.27
CA VAL A 473 18.58 -0.14 6.85
C VAL A 473 19.92 -0.54 6.24
N MET A 474 21.01 0.19 6.53
CA MET A 474 22.30 -0.03 5.87
C MET A 474 22.91 -1.42 6.14
N PRO A 475 22.94 -1.94 7.38
CA PRO A 475 23.41 -3.31 7.63
C PRO A 475 22.54 -4.36 6.93
N ASN A 476 21.22 -4.15 6.88
CA ASN A 476 20.31 -5.05 6.17
C ASN A 476 20.54 -5.03 4.65
N CYS A 477 20.87 -3.86 4.08
CA CYS A 477 21.27 -3.75 2.68
C CYS A 477 22.55 -4.56 2.43
N ALA A 478 23.57 -4.42 3.28
CA ALA A 478 24.83 -5.16 3.14
C ALA A 478 24.62 -6.68 3.23
N VAL A 479 23.82 -7.15 4.19
CA VAL A 479 23.48 -8.57 4.30
C VAL A 479 22.71 -9.04 3.06
N SER A 480 21.71 -8.27 2.61
CA SER A 480 20.93 -8.70 1.44
C SER A 480 21.77 -8.75 0.17
N LEU A 481 22.60 -7.74 -0.04
CA LEU A 481 23.40 -7.58 -1.24
C LEU A 481 24.58 -8.56 -1.31
N LEU A 482 25.23 -8.85 -0.18
CA LEU A 482 26.48 -9.62 -0.15
C LEU A 482 26.28 -11.06 0.33
N PHE A 483 25.49 -11.25 1.39
CA PHE A 483 25.39 -12.55 2.05
C PHE A 483 24.44 -13.51 1.31
N TRP A 484 23.24 -13.06 0.92
CA TRP A 484 22.25 -13.96 0.32
C TRP A 484 22.66 -14.49 -1.06
N PRO A 485 23.18 -13.68 -2.00
CA PRO A 485 23.70 -14.20 -3.27
C PRO A 485 24.85 -15.18 -3.09
N TRP A 486 25.75 -14.90 -2.15
CA TRP A 486 26.86 -15.80 -1.83
C TRP A 486 26.38 -17.16 -1.30
N VAL A 487 25.43 -17.17 -0.35
CA VAL A 487 24.83 -18.42 0.15
C VAL A 487 24.13 -19.18 -0.97
N ALA A 488 23.34 -18.49 -1.80
CA ALA A 488 22.62 -19.09 -2.92
C ALA A 488 23.58 -19.76 -3.93
N SER A 489 24.66 -19.06 -4.28
CA SER A 489 25.71 -19.61 -5.16
C SER A 489 26.37 -20.85 -4.54
N LYS A 490 26.70 -20.82 -3.24
CA LYS A 490 27.29 -21.97 -2.53
C LYS A 490 26.34 -23.16 -2.38
N MET A 491 25.04 -22.93 -2.39
CA MET A 491 24.03 -23.99 -2.47
C MET A 491 23.92 -24.63 -3.87
N GLY A 492 24.64 -24.09 -4.87
CA GLY A 492 24.67 -24.60 -6.23
C GLY A 492 23.56 -24.05 -7.13
N MET A 493 23.04 -22.86 -6.82
CA MET A 493 22.09 -22.15 -7.68
C MET A 493 22.82 -21.47 -8.85
N ALA A 494 22.15 -21.36 -9.99
CA ALA A 494 22.66 -20.59 -11.13
C ALA A 494 22.85 -19.10 -10.77
N GLY A 495 23.84 -18.44 -11.37
CA GLY A 495 24.27 -17.10 -10.98
C GLY A 495 23.19 -16.03 -11.09
N ASP A 496 22.39 -16.08 -12.16
CA ASP A 496 21.23 -15.23 -12.41
C ASP A 496 20.17 -15.36 -11.30
N ARG A 497 19.95 -16.58 -10.81
CA ARG A 497 19.01 -16.85 -9.71
C ARG A 497 19.59 -16.56 -8.34
N ALA A 498 20.89 -16.77 -8.16
CA ALA A 498 21.59 -16.48 -6.93
C ALA A 498 21.60 -14.97 -6.65
N ILE A 499 21.91 -14.13 -7.65
CA ILE A 499 21.87 -12.67 -7.50
C ILE A 499 20.45 -12.18 -7.21
N THR A 500 19.43 -12.88 -7.72
CA THR A 500 18.03 -12.54 -7.50
C THR A 500 17.62 -12.59 -6.01
N PHE A 501 18.32 -13.38 -5.19
CA PHE A 501 18.07 -13.41 -3.74
C PHE A 501 18.41 -12.09 -3.03
N ALA A 502 19.25 -11.23 -3.61
CA ALA A 502 19.52 -9.90 -3.03
C ALA A 502 18.30 -8.97 -3.07
N ALA A 503 17.42 -9.15 -4.07
CA ALA A 503 16.26 -8.30 -4.31
C ALA A 503 14.98 -8.80 -3.63
N ARG A 504 14.97 -9.99 -3.00
CA ARG A 504 13.75 -10.63 -2.48
C ARG A 504 12.99 -9.84 -1.41
N PHE A 505 13.66 -8.90 -0.77
CA PHE A 505 13.13 -8.04 0.29
C PHE A 505 12.74 -6.66 -0.19
N MET A 506 13.03 -6.35 -1.45
CA MET A 506 12.65 -5.10 -2.07
C MET A 506 11.16 -5.13 -2.43
N SER A 507 10.53 -3.96 -2.56
CA SER A 507 9.23 -3.90 -3.23
C SER A 507 9.42 -4.24 -4.72
N THR A 508 8.42 -4.87 -5.35
CA THR A 508 8.47 -5.34 -6.75
C THR A 508 9.08 -4.34 -7.73
N PRO A 509 8.71 -3.04 -7.71
CA PRO A 509 9.25 -2.07 -8.67
C PRO A 509 10.75 -1.82 -8.50
N PHE A 510 11.22 -1.77 -7.24
CA PHE A 510 12.64 -1.65 -6.96
C PHE A 510 13.37 -2.96 -7.29
N GLY A 511 12.75 -4.10 -7.01
CA GLY A 511 13.32 -5.42 -7.33
C GLY A 511 13.53 -5.63 -8.81
N ILE A 512 12.57 -5.23 -9.66
CA ILE A 512 12.72 -5.31 -11.12
C ILE A 512 13.91 -4.46 -11.58
N GLN A 513 13.99 -3.20 -11.15
CA GLN A 513 15.13 -2.35 -11.53
C GLN A 513 16.48 -2.86 -11.01
N PHE A 514 16.49 -3.47 -9.83
CA PHE A 514 17.68 -4.11 -9.30
C PHE A 514 18.15 -5.24 -10.21
N ILE A 515 17.21 -6.05 -10.71
CA ILE A 515 17.53 -7.18 -11.59
C ILE A 515 17.97 -6.73 -12.97
N VAL A 516 17.35 -5.68 -13.52
CA VAL A 516 17.81 -5.04 -14.76
C VAL A 516 19.27 -4.56 -14.61
N ALA A 517 19.60 -3.95 -13.47
CA ALA A 517 20.96 -3.47 -13.22
C ALA A 517 21.99 -4.57 -12.89
N THR A 518 21.55 -5.73 -12.37
CA THR A 518 22.45 -6.82 -11.93
C THR A 518 22.51 -8.03 -12.87
N GLY A 519 21.60 -8.15 -13.84
CA GLY A 519 21.52 -9.30 -14.74
C GLY A 519 20.92 -10.56 -14.11
N GLY A 520 20.01 -10.41 -13.14
CA GLY A 520 19.31 -11.54 -12.50
C GLY A 520 18.07 -12.05 -13.25
N ASP A 521 17.33 -12.95 -12.62
CA ASP A 521 16.10 -13.53 -13.17
C ASP A 521 14.87 -12.65 -12.84
N ASN A 522 14.37 -11.97 -13.87
CA ASN A 522 13.19 -11.10 -13.83
C ASN A 522 11.89 -11.82 -13.43
N SER A 523 11.75 -13.08 -13.81
CA SER A 523 10.59 -13.89 -13.44
C SER A 523 10.70 -14.36 -12.00
N LEU A 524 11.88 -14.72 -11.53
CA LEU A 524 12.06 -15.21 -10.17
C LEU A 524 11.90 -14.09 -9.14
N VAL A 525 12.40 -12.87 -9.41
CA VAL A 525 12.39 -11.77 -8.43
C VAL A 525 10.98 -11.41 -7.97
N VAL A 526 10.03 -11.30 -8.90
CA VAL A 526 8.65 -10.93 -8.60
C VAL A 526 8.00 -12.01 -7.73
N VAL A 527 8.24 -13.29 -8.02
CA VAL A 527 7.73 -14.41 -7.20
C VAL A 527 8.34 -14.36 -5.80
N LEU A 528 9.66 -14.22 -5.69
CA LEU A 528 10.34 -14.21 -4.40
C LEU A 528 9.86 -13.06 -3.52
N ILE A 529 9.74 -11.85 -4.06
CA ILE A 529 9.23 -10.68 -3.33
C ILE A 529 7.81 -10.94 -2.83
N CYS A 530 6.92 -11.40 -3.70
CA CYS A 530 5.52 -11.60 -3.35
C CYS A 530 5.34 -12.71 -2.29
N ILE A 531 6.01 -13.86 -2.47
CA ILE A 531 5.95 -14.95 -1.49
C ILE A 531 6.57 -14.51 -0.16
N THR A 532 7.71 -13.80 -0.18
CA THR A 532 8.35 -13.26 1.03
C THR A 532 7.39 -12.34 1.78
N GLY A 533 6.72 -11.41 1.08
CA GLY A 533 5.76 -10.48 1.68
C GLY A 533 4.58 -11.18 2.35
N ILE A 534 3.93 -12.13 1.67
CA ILE A 534 2.81 -12.87 2.28
C ILE A 534 3.29 -13.72 3.46
N PHE A 535 4.39 -14.46 3.29
CA PHE A 535 4.86 -15.34 4.34
C PHE A 535 5.23 -14.55 5.60
N ALA A 536 5.90 -13.41 5.43
CA ALA A 536 6.21 -12.47 6.50
C ALA A 536 4.98 -11.95 7.24
N VAL A 537 3.88 -11.68 6.54
CA VAL A 537 2.58 -11.31 7.17
C VAL A 537 2.01 -12.48 7.98
N ILE A 538 2.04 -13.70 7.44
CA ILE A 538 1.54 -14.90 8.13
C ILE A 538 2.34 -15.20 9.40
N VAL A 539 3.67 -15.09 9.36
CA VAL A 539 4.55 -15.40 10.50
C VAL A 539 4.84 -14.21 11.40
N ARG A 540 4.24 -13.04 11.14
CA ARG A 540 4.50 -11.78 11.85
C ARG A 540 4.41 -11.92 13.37
N ASP A 541 3.26 -12.35 13.85
CA ASP A 541 2.97 -12.41 15.29
C ASP A 541 3.86 -13.44 16.01
N PRO A 542 4.03 -14.70 15.53
CA PRO A 542 4.93 -15.65 16.19
C PRO A 542 6.40 -15.20 16.15
N LEU A 543 6.88 -14.58 15.07
CA LEU A 543 8.27 -14.12 14.99
C LEU A 543 8.54 -12.90 15.88
N PHE A 544 7.62 -11.94 15.97
CA PHE A 544 7.77 -10.84 16.94
C PHE A 544 7.71 -11.34 18.38
N LYS A 545 6.85 -12.33 18.68
CA LYS A 545 6.82 -13.00 19.99
C LYS A 545 8.13 -13.73 20.29
N LEU A 546 8.71 -14.42 19.31
CA LEU A 546 10.02 -15.06 19.42
C LEU A 546 11.12 -14.05 19.78
N CYS A 547 11.10 -12.88 19.14
CA CYS A 547 12.05 -11.79 19.42
C CYS A 547 11.69 -10.95 20.67
N ARG A 548 10.67 -11.33 21.44
CA ARG A 548 10.16 -10.59 22.62
C ARG A 548 9.88 -9.11 22.29
N THR A 549 9.20 -8.87 21.17
CA THR A 549 8.77 -7.54 20.73
C THR A 549 7.31 -7.35 21.09
N ARG A 550 6.95 -6.23 21.71
CA ARG A 550 5.56 -5.94 22.06
C ARG A 550 4.78 -5.48 20.83
N THR A 551 3.71 -6.19 20.51
CA THR A 551 2.83 -5.94 19.34
C THR A 551 1.43 -5.44 19.73
N THR A 552 1.19 -5.17 21.00
CA THR A 552 -0.11 -4.67 21.49
C THR A 552 -0.35 -3.25 20.97
N PRO A 553 -1.41 -3.01 20.15
CA PRO A 553 -1.69 -1.68 19.61
C PRO A 553 -1.73 -0.59 20.70
N GLY A 554 -1.17 0.58 20.42
CA GLY A 554 -1.10 1.72 21.34
C GLY A 554 0.05 1.65 22.36
N SER A 555 0.61 0.47 22.59
CA SER A 555 1.83 0.30 23.41
C SER A 555 2.91 -0.48 22.69
N ASP A 556 2.78 -0.64 21.37
CA ASP A 556 3.63 -1.44 20.52
C ASP A 556 5.00 -0.79 20.29
N GLU A 557 5.99 -1.62 20.02
CA GLU A 557 7.30 -1.17 19.56
C GLU A 557 7.21 -0.78 18.06
N TYR A 558 6.44 0.27 17.77
CA TYR A 558 6.03 0.66 16.41
C TYR A 558 7.23 0.80 15.46
N PHE A 559 8.37 1.27 15.96
CA PHE A 559 9.58 1.43 15.15
C PHE A 559 10.24 0.09 14.82
N THR A 560 10.33 -0.83 15.79
CA THR A 560 10.81 -2.20 15.56
C THR A 560 9.91 -2.94 14.59
N ILE A 561 8.59 -2.83 14.78
CA ILE A 561 7.61 -3.45 13.88
C ILE A 561 7.72 -2.84 12.48
N GLY A 562 7.72 -1.50 12.40
CA GLY A 562 7.80 -0.76 11.17
C GLY A 562 9.06 -1.08 10.37
N CYS A 563 10.24 -0.98 10.99
CA CYS A 563 11.50 -1.26 10.30
C CYS A 563 11.61 -2.72 9.84
N THR A 564 11.25 -3.69 10.69
CA THR A 564 11.30 -5.11 10.32
C THR A 564 10.35 -5.43 9.18
N ILE A 565 9.09 -4.97 9.25
CA ILE A 565 8.10 -5.21 8.20
C ILE A 565 8.47 -4.47 6.91
N GLY A 566 8.98 -3.24 7.02
CA GLY A 566 9.44 -2.47 5.86
C GLY A 566 10.60 -3.16 5.14
N ILE A 567 11.59 -3.67 5.85
CA ILE A 567 12.72 -4.39 5.23
C ILE A 567 12.27 -5.71 4.63
N ILE A 568 11.43 -6.49 5.32
CA ILE A 568 11.21 -7.89 4.95
C ILE A 568 10.00 -8.10 4.03
N ALA A 569 8.92 -7.38 4.30
CA ALA A 569 7.63 -7.60 3.64
C ALA A 569 7.22 -6.44 2.72
N ALA A 570 7.99 -5.35 2.76
CA ALA A 570 7.79 -4.12 2.00
C ALA A 570 6.32 -3.70 1.99
N ALA A 571 5.83 -3.32 0.82
CA ALA A 571 4.50 -2.80 0.57
C ALA A 571 3.36 -3.79 0.98
N ILE A 572 3.55 -5.10 0.78
CA ILE A 572 2.56 -6.13 1.19
C ILE A 572 2.40 -6.12 2.72
N GLY A 573 3.51 -6.15 3.46
CA GLY A 573 3.47 -6.14 4.92
C GLY A 573 3.02 -4.81 5.51
N THR A 574 3.40 -3.68 4.88
CA THR A 574 2.92 -2.36 5.29
C THR A 574 1.40 -2.30 5.25
N SER A 575 0.76 -2.84 4.20
CA SER A 575 -0.71 -2.88 4.08
C SER A 575 -1.39 -3.61 5.25
N SER A 576 -0.76 -4.67 5.78
CA SER A 576 -1.31 -5.42 6.91
C SER A 576 -1.20 -4.66 8.24
N LEU A 577 -0.35 -3.63 8.33
CA LEU A 577 -0.20 -2.77 9.50
C LEU A 577 -1.19 -1.61 9.50
N MET A 578 -1.77 -1.23 8.36
CA MET A 578 -2.51 0.04 8.23
C MET A 578 -3.78 0.09 9.09
N SER A 579 -4.43 -1.05 9.32
CA SER A 579 -5.65 -1.14 10.12
C SER A 579 -5.39 -1.27 11.63
N SER A 580 -4.26 -1.85 12.04
CA SER A 580 -4.00 -2.25 13.44
C SER A 580 -2.82 -1.52 14.09
N HIS A 581 -1.86 -1.05 13.29
CA HIS A 581 -0.60 -0.44 13.70
C HIS A 581 -0.22 0.70 12.74
N SER A 582 -1.08 1.71 12.57
CA SER A 582 -0.92 2.80 11.60
C SER A 582 0.41 3.57 11.70
N ARG A 583 0.89 3.83 12.92
CA ARG A 583 2.19 4.46 13.18
C ARG A 583 3.36 3.58 12.71
N ALA A 584 3.27 2.27 12.94
CA ALA A 584 4.25 1.30 12.45
C ALA A 584 4.18 1.17 10.92
N ALA A 585 2.99 1.27 10.31
CA ALA A 585 2.80 1.27 8.87
C ALA A 585 3.51 2.47 8.19
N ALA A 586 3.42 3.67 8.77
CA ALA A 586 4.15 4.83 8.26
C ALA A 586 5.68 4.64 8.35
N THR A 587 6.17 4.11 9.48
CA THR A 587 7.60 3.77 9.65
C THR A 587 8.04 2.70 8.64
N SER A 588 7.20 1.68 8.42
CA SER A 588 7.41 0.61 7.44
C SER A 588 7.50 1.14 6.03
N THR A 589 6.63 2.09 5.67
CA THR A 589 6.62 2.75 4.36
C THR A 589 7.97 3.34 4.03
N VAL A 590 8.49 4.19 4.93
CA VAL A 590 9.77 4.87 4.67
C VAL A 590 10.92 3.87 4.72
N THR A 591 10.84 2.89 5.60
CA THR A 591 11.89 1.88 5.70
C THR A 591 12.03 1.10 4.39
N PHE A 592 10.93 0.61 3.80
CA PHE A 592 11.04 -0.17 2.55
C PHE A 592 11.49 0.68 1.37
N VAL A 593 11.09 1.96 1.32
CA VAL A 593 11.50 2.89 0.26
C VAL A 593 12.98 3.23 0.37
N VAL A 594 13.46 3.58 1.56
CA VAL A 594 14.88 3.86 1.79
C VAL A 594 15.72 2.60 1.57
N TYR A 595 15.24 1.43 1.99
CA TYR A 595 15.90 0.15 1.74
C TYR A 595 16.02 -0.15 0.24
N GLY A 596 14.93 0.01 -0.52
CA GLY A 596 14.93 -0.18 -1.98
C GLY A 596 15.86 0.80 -2.70
N LEU A 597 15.79 2.08 -2.35
CA LEU A 597 16.64 3.14 -2.93
C LEU A 597 18.11 2.95 -2.57
N ALA A 598 18.43 2.54 -1.34
CA ALA A 598 19.80 2.27 -0.93
C ALA A 598 20.42 1.11 -1.72
N LEU A 599 19.68 0.02 -1.90
CA LEU A 599 20.16 -1.11 -2.72
C LEU A 599 20.35 -0.72 -4.19
N LEU A 600 19.42 0.02 -4.79
CA LEU A 600 19.57 0.52 -6.16
C LEU A 600 20.76 1.46 -6.30
N ALA A 601 20.96 2.39 -5.36
CA ALA A 601 22.11 3.28 -5.36
C ALA A 601 23.45 2.54 -5.22
N LEU A 602 23.49 1.48 -4.42
CA LEU A 602 24.67 0.64 -4.27
C LEU A 602 25.00 -0.11 -5.58
N VAL A 603 24.00 -0.72 -6.21
CA VAL A 603 24.19 -1.45 -7.48
C VAL A 603 24.44 -0.53 -8.67
N ALA A 604 23.96 0.72 -8.64
CA ALA A 604 24.29 1.71 -9.66
C ALA A 604 25.80 1.98 -9.79
N VAL A 605 26.60 1.63 -8.76
CA VAL A 605 28.06 1.64 -8.84
C VAL A 605 28.54 0.33 -9.50
N PRO A 606 29.12 0.35 -10.71
CA PRO A 606 29.46 -0.88 -11.44
C PRO A 606 30.42 -1.80 -10.69
N ALA A 607 31.35 -1.25 -9.90
CA ALA A 607 32.27 -2.04 -9.09
C ALA A 607 31.53 -2.89 -8.04
N ILE A 608 30.46 -2.36 -7.44
CA ILE A 608 29.64 -3.08 -6.47
C ILE A 608 28.79 -4.13 -7.19
N ALA A 609 28.13 -3.76 -8.28
CA ALA A 609 27.33 -4.70 -9.08
C ALA A 609 28.17 -5.90 -9.57
N ASN A 610 29.36 -5.65 -10.11
CA ASN A 610 30.27 -6.70 -10.56
C ASN A 610 30.74 -7.58 -9.39
N PHE A 611 31.07 -6.99 -8.24
CA PHE A 611 31.44 -7.77 -7.06
C PHE A 611 30.30 -8.69 -6.59
N VAL A 612 29.07 -8.18 -6.55
CA VAL A 612 27.89 -8.99 -6.21
C VAL A 612 27.65 -10.09 -7.25
N GLY A 613 27.86 -9.80 -8.54
CA GLY A 613 27.87 -10.78 -9.62
C GLY A 613 28.86 -11.92 -9.35
N THR A 614 30.10 -11.60 -9.00
CA THR A 614 31.10 -12.63 -8.67
C THR A 614 30.72 -13.47 -7.44
N LEU A 615 30.05 -12.88 -6.44
CA LEU A 615 29.53 -13.62 -5.28
C LEU A 615 28.38 -14.55 -5.65
N ALA A 616 27.54 -14.14 -6.61
CA ALA A 616 26.45 -14.94 -7.15
C ALA A 616 26.94 -16.06 -8.08
N GLY A 617 28.16 -15.94 -8.63
CA GLY A 617 28.71 -16.88 -9.60
C GLY A 617 28.37 -16.52 -11.05
N LEU A 618 28.18 -15.22 -11.32
CA LEU A 618 28.05 -14.64 -12.66
C LEU A 618 29.43 -14.32 -13.27
#